data_AF-A0A9E3K7I3-F1
#
_entry.id   AF-A0A9E3K7I3-F1
#
_cell.length_a   1.000
_cell.length_b   1.000
_cell.length_c   1.000
_cell.angle_alpha   90.00
_cell.angle_beta   90.00
_cell.angle_gamma   90.00
#
_symmetry.space_group_name_H-M   'P 1'
#
loop_
_entity.id
_entity.type
_entity.pdbx_description
1 polymer ?
#
loop_
_entity_poly.entity_id
_entity_poly.type
_entity_poly.pdbx_seq_one_letter_code
_entity_poly.pdbx_strand_id
1 'polypeptide(L)' 'MPEAILTISSRNYSSWSLRGWLLCKLAGLELVEEAVPIDTP' A
#
# COMPACT_ATOMS: atom_id res chain seq x y z
N MET A 1 -10.22 5.09 17.00
CA MET A 1 -9.75 3.72 16.70
C MET A 1 -8.46 3.86 15.91
N PRO A 2 -7.43 3.01 16.11
CA PRO A 2 -6.23 3.08 15.29
C PRO A 2 -6.59 2.73 13.83
N GLU A 3 -6.16 3.57 12.89
CA GLU A 3 -6.34 3.37 11.45
C GLU A 3 -5.16 2.55 10.91
N ALA A 4 -5.44 1.52 10.11
CA ALA A 4 -4.40 0.74 9.46
C ALA A 4 -3.93 1.48 8.21
N ILE A 5 -2.65 1.87 8.18
CA ILE A 5 -2.05 2.59 7.05
C ILE A 5 -1.19 1.62 6.25
N LEU A 6 -1.46 1.52 4.95
CA LEU A 6 -0.65 0.77 4.00
C LEU A 6 0.20 1.74 3.17
N THR A 7 1.48 1.81 3.53
CA THR A 7 2.46 2.66 2.86
C THR A 7 3.05 1.93 1.65
N ILE A 8 2.87 2.47 0.44
CA ILE A 8 3.38 1.88 -0.81
C ILE A 8 4.04 2.94 -1.68
N SER A 9 5.16 2.60 -2.31
CA SER A 9 5.85 3.53 -3.22
C SER A 9 5.23 3.56 -4.62
N SER A 10 4.72 2.43 -5.10
CA SER A 10 4.00 2.35 -6.39
C SER A 10 3.15 1.09 -6.48
N ARG A 11 1.95 1.22 -7.06
CA ARG A 11 1.10 0.08 -7.48
C ARG A 11 1.45 -0.45 -8.87
N ASN A 12 2.13 0.37 -9.69
CA ASN A 12 2.31 0.13 -11.11
C ASN A 12 3.75 -0.25 -11.50
N TYR A 13 4.69 -0.16 -10.56
CA TYR A 13 6.13 -0.30 -10.86
C TYR A 13 6.87 -1.32 -9.97
N SER A 14 6.24 -1.83 -8.90
CA SER A 14 6.84 -2.80 -7.99
C SER A 14 5.92 -4.00 -7.78
N SER A 15 6.35 -5.16 -8.28
CA SER A 15 5.64 -6.44 -8.05
C SER A 15 5.57 -6.81 -6.56
N TRP A 16 6.44 -6.26 -5.71
CA TRP A 16 6.45 -6.52 -4.28
C TRP A 16 5.39 -5.69 -3.56
N SER A 17 5.26 -4.41 -3.90
CA SER A 17 4.27 -3.51 -3.29
C SER A 17 2.83 -3.85 -3.73
N LEU A 18 2.65 -4.29 -4.99
CA LEU A 18 1.34 -4.70 -5.51
C LEU A 18 0.78 -5.95 -4.80
N ARG A 19 1.64 -6.92 -4.45
CA ARG A 19 1.20 -8.15 -3.76
C ARG A 19 0.61 -7.86 -2.37
N GLY A 20 1.28 -7.01 -1.58
CA GLY A 20 0.78 -6.61 -0.27
C GLY A 20 -0.57 -5.90 -0.36
N TRP A 21 -0.70 -4.98 -1.31
CA TRP A 21 -1.95 -4.25 -1.58
C TRP A 21 -3.10 -5.18 -1.99
N LEU A 22 -2.86 -6.10 -2.92
CA LEU A 22 -3.87 -7.07 -3.35
C LEU A 22 -4.33 -7.97 -2.21
N LEU A 23 -3.41 -8.43 -1.36
CA LEU A 23 -3.75 -9.29 -0.22
C LEU A 23 -4.72 -8.57 0.73
N CYS A 24 -4.42 -7.32 1.08
CA CYS A 24 -5.29 -6.52 1.93
C CYS A 24 -6.68 -6.28 1.31
N LYS A 25 -6.71 -5.97 0.01
CA LYS A 25 -7.96 -5.72 -0.72
C LYS A 25 -8.83 -6.96 -0.85
N LEU A 26 -8.22 -8.12 -1.13
CA LEU A 26 -8.92 -9.41 -1.22
C LEU A 26 -9.37 -9.91 0.15
N ALA A 27 -8.68 -9.55 1.23
CA ALA A 27 -9.07 -9.84 2.60
C ALA A 27 -10.17 -8.91 3.15
N GLY A 28 -10.59 -7.88 2.39
CA GLY A 28 -11.62 -6.94 2.81
C GLY A 28 -11.21 -6.04 3.98
N LEU A 29 -9.91 -5.78 4.14
CA LEU A 29 -9.41 -4.93 5.22
C LEU A 29 -9.67 -3.45 4.89
N GLU A 30 -10.24 -2.73 5.86
CA GLU A 30 -10.31 -1.27 5.82
C GLU A 30 -8.95 -0.70 6.15
N LEU A 31 -8.26 -0.17 5.14
CA LEU A 31 -6.98 0.48 5.28
C LEU A 31 -6.89 1.74 4.43
N VAL A 32 -6.04 2.65 4.87
CA VAL A 32 -5.73 3.89 4.16
C VAL A 32 -4.43 3.71 3.40
N GLU A 33 -4.48 3.94 2.09
CA GLU A 33 -3.32 3.87 1.22
C GLU A 33 -2.53 5.19 1.27
N GLU A 34 -1.26 5.12 1.65
CA GLU A 34 -0.34 6.26 1.60
C GLU A 34 0.74 6.01 0.56
N ALA A 35 0.71 6.78 -0.53
CA ALA A 35 1.71 6.71 -1.58
C ALA A 35 2.95 7.51 -1.19
N VAL A 36 4.09 6.85 -1.01
CA VAL A 36 5.35 7.53 -0.68
C VAL A 36 6.10 7.87 -1.97
N PRO A 37 6.53 9.13 -2.15
CA PRO A 37 7.40 9.49 -3.26
C PRO A 37 8.66 8.64 -3.28
N ILE A 38 9.01 8.08 -4.43
CA ILE A 38 10.25 7.30 -4.60
C ILE A 38 11.50 8.22 -4.56
N ASP A 39 11.32 9.49 -4.92
CA ASP A 39 12.41 10.44 -5.14
C ASP A 39 12.72 11.35 -3.94
N THR A 40 12.22 11.02 -2.75
CA THR A 40 12.66 11.72 -1.53
C THR A 40 14.02 11.20 -1.07
N PRO A 41 15.06 12.07 -0.99
CA PRO A 41 16.40 11.68 -0.54
C PRO A 41 16.45 11.25 0.93
#